data_AF-A0A7W0UQS6-F1
#
_entry.id   AF-A0A7W0UQS6-F1
#
_cell.length_a   1.000
_cell.length_b   1.000
_cell.length_c   1.000
_cell.angle_alpha   90.00
_cell.angle_beta   90.00
_cell.angle_gamma   90.00
#
_symmetry.space_group_name_H-M   'P 1'
#
loop_
_entity.id
_entity.type
_entity.pdbx_description
1 polymer ?
#
loop_
_entity_poly.entity_id
_entity_poly.type
_entity_poly.pdbx_seq_one_letter_code
_entity_poly.pdbx_strand_id
1 'polypeptide(L)'
;MIAPAVQAVTPLDPYVVRVVFADDEIRDVDIEPLLDGDVFRALRDPELFSQVRVDEYGETIVWANGADLDPDVIYGSGQPASQPAPRITVPQRA
;
A
#
# COMPACT_ATOMS: atom_id res chain seq x y z
N MET A 1 7.33 17.40 1.70
CA MET A 1 7.73 16.77 0.42
C MET A 1 6.55 15.93 -0.02
N ILE A 2 6.30 15.85 -1.32
CA ILE A 2 5.27 14.97 -1.89
C ILE A 2 5.99 13.68 -2.31
N ALA A 3 5.39 12.52 -2.04
CA ALA A 3 5.91 11.23 -2.47
C ALA A 3 6.06 11.17 -4.01
N PRO A 4 7.04 10.42 -4.53
CA PRO A 4 7.09 10.11 -5.96
C PRO A 4 5.85 9.33 -6.39
N ALA A 5 5.54 9.38 -7.69
CA ALA A 5 4.43 8.60 -8.25
C ALA A 5 4.64 7.09 -8.07
N VAL A 6 3.54 6.36 -7.89
CA VAL A 6 3.55 4.90 -7.81
C VAL A 6 3.57 4.33 -9.22
N GLN A 7 4.56 3.49 -9.54
CA GLN A 7 4.68 2.88 -10.86
C GLN A 7 4.15 1.45 -10.91
N ALA A 8 4.34 0.69 -9.84
CA ALA A 8 3.90 -0.69 -9.77
C ALA A 8 3.59 -1.10 -8.34
N VAL A 9 2.67 -2.05 -8.22
CA VAL A 9 2.37 -2.74 -6.97
C VAL A 9 2.31 -4.24 -7.23
N THR A 10 2.79 -5.03 -6.27
CA THR A 10 2.72 -6.49 -6.31
C THR A 10 2.32 -6.99 -4.93
N PRO A 11 1.23 -7.78 -4.80
CA PRO A 11 0.94 -8.45 -3.53
C PRO A 11 2.02 -9.51 -3.29
N LEU A 12 2.56 -9.55 -2.07
CA LEU A 12 3.45 -10.60 -1.60
C LEU A 12 2.65 -11.59 -0.73
N ASP A 13 3.24 -12.05 0.37
CA ASP A 13 2.49 -12.79 1.39
C ASP A 13 1.49 -11.87 2.08
N PRO A 14 0.26 -12.33 2.36
CA PRO A 14 -0.68 -11.55 3.15
C PRO A 14 -0.06 -11.08 4.48
N TYR A 15 -0.08 -9.80 4.84
CA TYR A 15 -0.77 -8.67 4.19
C TYR A 15 0.22 -7.62 3.70
N VAL A 16 1.26 -8.05 2.98
CA VAL A 16 2.34 -7.19 2.48
C VAL A 16 2.16 -6.90 0.99
N VAL A 17 2.24 -5.61 0.63
CA VAL A 17 2.33 -5.17 -0.76
C VAL A 17 3.71 -4.56 -1.02
N ARG A 18 4.31 -4.92 -2.16
CA ARG A 18 5.53 -4.29 -2.66
C ARG A 18 5.17 -3.18 -3.62
N VAL A 19 5.69 -1.98 -3.37
CA VAL A 19 5.43 -0.78 -4.15
C VAL A 19 6.73 -0.28 -4.77
N VAL A 20 6.70 0.02 -6.06
CA VAL A 20 7.82 0.63 -6.81
C VAL A 20 7.45 2.08 -7.12
N PHE A 21 8.32 3.00 -6.71
CA PHE A 21 8.17 4.43 -6.91
C PHE A 21 8.98 4.93 -8.11
N ALA A 22 8.64 6.12 -8.62
CA ALA A 22 9.27 6.70 -9.80
C ALA A 22 10.73 7.16 -9.61
N ASP A 23 11.23 7.16 -8.38
CA ASP A 23 12.62 7.44 -8.01
C ASP A 23 13.45 6.16 -7.79
N ASP A 24 12.96 5.02 -8.29
CA ASP A 24 13.54 3.69 -8.16
C ASP A 24 13.53 3.12 -6.72
N GLU A 25 12.91 3.82 -5.76
CA GLU A 25 12.73 3.29 -4.42
C GLU A 25 11.65 2.20 -4.41
N ILE A 26 11.90 1.18 -3.59
CA ILE A 26 10.98 0.07 -3.37
C ILE A 26 10.62 0.03 -1.89
N ARG A 27 9.34 -0.20 -1.59
CA ARG A 27 8.83 -0.36 -0.23
C ARG A 27 7.99 -1.62 -0.12
N ASP A 28 8.20 -2.36 0.96
CA ASP A 28 7.28 -3.40 1.40
C ASP A 28 6.42 -2.80 2.52
N VAL A 29 5.10 -2.83 2.30
CA VAL A 29 4.10 -2.21 3.17
C VAL A 29 3.22 -3.30 3.74
N ASP A 30 3.34 -3.55 5.04
CA ASP A 30 2.47 -4.42 5.81
C ASP A 30 1.21 -3.64 6.23
N ILE A 31 0.07 -4.03 5.65
CA ILE A 31 -1.22 -3.41 5.88
C ILE A 31 -2.02 -4.08 7.00
N GLU A 32 -1.48 -5.11 7.65
CA GLU A 32 -2.15 -5.82 8.76
C GLU A 32 -2.71 -4.87 9.84
N PRO A 33 -2.01 -3.79 10.26
CA PRO A 33 -2.54 -2.84 11.23
C PRO A 33 -3.83 -2.11 10.80
N LEU A 34 -4.14 -2.10 9.50
CA LEU A 34 -5.31 -1.42 8.94
C LEU A 34 -6.56 -2.32 8.91
N LEU A 35 -6.38 -3.65 8.98
CA LEU A 35 -7.43 -4.63 8.71
C LEU A 35 -8.58 -4.68 9.74
N ASP A 36 -8.48 -3.89 10.82
CA ASP A 36 -9.57 -3.74 11.78
C ASP A 36 -10.51 -2.58 11.42
N GLY A 37 -10.07 -1.66 10.54
CA GLY A 37 -10.85 -0.55 10.02
C GLY A 37 -11.91 -0.98 9.00
N ASP A 38 -12.99 -0.20 8.89
CA ASP A 38 -14.19 -0.57 8.14
C ASP A 38 -13.92 -0.95 6.68
N VAL A 39 -13.15 -0.13 5.94
CA VAL A 39 -12.88 -0.37 4.51
C VAL A 39 -11.82 -1.45 4.27
N PHE A 40 -10.81 -1.56 5.15
CA PHE A 40 -9.71 -2.51 4.99
C PHE A 40 -10.03 -3.91 5.53
N ARG A 41 -11.03 -4.06 6.40
CA ARG A 41 -11.44 -5.35 6.94
C ARG A 41 -11.72 -6.41 5.87
N ALA A 42 -12.29 -6.01 4.74
CA ALA A 42 -12.56 -6.93 3.64
C ALA A 42 -11.28 -7.53 3.04
N LEU A 43 -10.12 -6.87 3.16
CA LEU A 43 -8.84 -7.36 2.68
C LEU A 43 -8.27 -8.51 3.51
N ARG A 44 -8.97 -8.94 4.58
CA ARG A 44 -8.70 -10.23 5.22
C ARG A 44 -9.00 -11.41 4.29
N ASP A 45 -9.81 -11.20 3.25
CA ASP A 45 -9.98 -12.14 2.15
C ASP A 45 -8.74 -12.07 1.22
N PRO A 46 -7.94 -13.14 1.11
CA PRO A 46 -6.75 -13.17 0.26
C PRO A 46 -7.07 -12.94 -1.23
N GLU A 47 -8.24 -13.37 -1.71
CA GLU A 47 -8.64 -13.16 -3.10
C GLU A 47 -8.84 -11.67 -3.36
N LEU A 48 -9.49 -10.95 -2.44
CA LEU A 48 -9.64 -9.50 -2.54
C LEU A 48 -8.30 -8.80 -2.37
N PHE A 49 -7.50 -9.17 -1.36
CA PHE A 49 -6.17 -8.59 -1.11
C PHE A 49 -5.24 -8.67 -2.33
N SER A 50 -5.24 -9.81 -3.03
CA SER A 50 -4.39 -10.02 -4.21
C SER A 50 -4.77 -9.17 -5.43
N GLN A 51 -5.94 -8.52 -5.41
CA GLN A 51 -6.40 -7.63 -6.49
C GLN A 51 -5.88 -6.20 -6.37
N VAL A 52 -4.90 -5.96 -5.49
CA VAL A 52 -4.25 -4.65 -5.38
C VAL A 52 -3.70 -4.20 -6.74
N ARG A 53 -3.94 -2.94 -7.08
CA ARG A 53 -3.48 -2.33 -8.32
C ARG A 53 -3.15 -0.87 -8.11
N VAL A 54 -2.35 -0.28 -8.99
CA VAL A 54 -2.23 1.17 -9.08
C VAL A 54 -3.56 1.72 -9.62
N ASP A 55 -3.99 2.87 -9.12
CA ASP A 55 -5.15 3.56 -9.68
C ASP A 55 -4.89 4.05 -11.12
N GLU A 56 -5.92 4.60 -11.74
CA GLU A 56 -5.81 5.04 -13.14
C GLU A 56 -4.94 6.30 -13.33
N TYR A 57 -4.66 7.04 -12.25
CA TYR A 57 -3.88 8.28 -12.26
C TYR A 57 -2.40 8.07 -11.85
N GLY A 58 -2.03 6.89 -11.33
CA GLY A 58 -0.68 6.63 -10.80
C GLY A 58 -0.44 7.25 -9.42
N GLU A 59 -1.51 7.62 -8.73
CA GLU A 59 -1.51 8.46 -7.54
C GLU A 59 -1.85 7.69 -6.27
N THR A 60 -2.28 6.43 -6.33
CA THR A 60 -2.52 5.60 -5.14
C THR A 60 -2.53 4.12 -5.53
N ILE A 61 -2.46 3.23 -4.55
CA ILE A 61 -2.82 1.82 -4.75
C ILE A 61 -4.23 1.57 -4.22
N VAL A 62 -5.01 0.79 -4.95
CA VAL A 62 -6.44 0.58 -4.70
C VAL A 62 -6.82 -0.90 -4.77
N TRP A 63 -7.92 -1.23 -4.11
CA TRP A 63 -8.60 -2.52 -4.20
C TRP A 63 -10.01 -2.37 -4.77
N ALA A 64 -10.60 -3.47 -5.25
CA ALA A 64 -11.92 -3.48 -5.89
C ALA A 64 -13.07 -3.03 -4.96
N ASN A 65 -12.88 -3.13 -3.65
CA ASN A 65 -13.85 -2.67 -2.64
C ASN A 65 -13.76 -1.15 -2.34
N GLY A 66 -12.87 -0.43 -3.02
CA GLY A 66 -12.67 1.01 -2.80
C GLY A 66 -11.71 1.36 -1.66
N ALA A 67 -11.02 0.39 -1.05
CA ALA A 67 -9.89 0.70 -0.18
C ALA A 67 -8.73 1.26 -1.01
N ASP A 68 -8.01 2.24 -0.46
CA ASP A 68 -6.86 2.88 -1.09
C ASP A 68 -5.75 3.20 -0.08
N LEU A 69 -4.50 3.32 -0.52
CA LEU A 69 -3.39 3.82 0.31
C LEU A 69 -2.67 4.98 -0.35
N ASP A 70 -2.75 6.14 0.31
CA ASP A 70 -2.06 7.37 -0.05
C ASP A 70 -0.54 7.16 -0.19
N PRO A 71 0.08 7.56 -1.32
CA PRO A 71 1.52 7.47 -1.55
C PRO A 71 2.36 8.09 -0.45
N ASP A 72 1.95 9.22 0.12
CA ASP A 72 2.70 9.86 1.19
C ASP A 72 2.76 8.98 2.44
N VAL A 73 1.68 8.24 2.72
CA VAL A 73 1.65 7.28 3.82
C VAL A 73 2.58 6.11 3.52
N ILE A 74 2.46 5.48 2.35
CA ILE A 74 3.24 4.28 2.01
C ILE A 74 4.71 4.54 1.67
N TYR A 75 5.05 5.78 1.28
CA TYR A 75 6.43 6.24 1.13
C TYR A 75 7.07 6.60 2.49
N GLY A 76 6.26 6.96 3.49
CA GLY A 76 6.69 7.39 4.82
C GLY A 76 6.91 8.90 4.95
N SER A 77 6.44 9.70 3.99
CA SER A 77 6.47 11.17 4.02
C SER A 77 5.26 11.81 4.71
N GLY A 78 4.19 11.03 4.96
CA GLY A 78 2.94 11.48 5.54
C GLY A 78 2.43 10.59 6.68
N GLN A 79 1.29 10.98 7.26
CA GLN A 79 0.58 10.21 8.28
C GLN A 79 -0.82 9.84 7.77
N PRO A 80 -1.33 8.65 8.12
CA PRO A 80 -2.70 8.26 7.80
C PRO A 80 -3.70 9.21 8.46
N ALA A 81 -4.79 9.52 7.77
CA ALA A 81 -5.77 10.50 8.24
C ALA A 81 -6.59 10.05 9.45
N SER A 82 -6.89 8.75 9.56
CA SER A 82 -7.83 8.24 10.59
C SER A 82 -7.58 6.80 11.06
N GLN A 83 -6.63 6.10 10.45
CA GLN A 83 -6.28 4.71 10.78
C GLN A 83 -4.86 4.61 11.32
N PRO A 84 -4.47 3.49 11.96
CA PRO A 84 -3.08 3.24 12.31
C PRO A 84 -2.16 3.37 11.09
N ALA A 85 -0.87 3.61 11.31
CA ALA A 85 0.09 3.57 10.21
C ALA A 85 0.37 2.11 9.80
N PRO A 86 0.47 1.81 8.48
CA PRO A 86 1.02 0.55 8.04
C PRO A 86 2.50 0.44 8.45
N ARG A 87 3.04 -0.77 8.47
CA ARG A 87 4.48 -0.95 8.74
C ARG A 87 5.23 -0.94 7.42
N ILE A 88 6.16 -0.01 7.27
CA ILE A 88 6.89 0.22 6.02
C ILE A 88 8.32 -0.25 6.21
N THR A 89 8.81 -1.05 5.26
CA THR A 89 10.19 -1.53 5.23
C THR A 89 10.79 -1.35 3.84
N VAL A 90 12.11 -1.20 3.78
CA VAL A 90 12.85 -1.28 2.53
C VAL A 90 13.25 -2.75 2.32
N PRO A 91 12.91 -3.37 1.18
CA PRO A 91 13.29 -4.75 0.94
C PRO A 91 14.81 -4.89 0.97
N GLN A 92 15.31 -5.89 1.70
CA GLN A 92 16.73 -6.20 1.70
C GLN A 92 17.13 -6.74 0.32
N ARG A 93 18.15 -6.14 -0.30
CA ARG A 93 18.81 -6.75 -1.46
C ARG A 93 19.56 -7.99 -0.95
N ALA A 94 19.20 -9.15 -1.49
CA ALA A 94 19.96 -10.39 -1.29
C ALA A 94 21.37 -10.28 -1.90
#